data_AF-A0A522S6F5-F1
#
_entry.id   AF-A0A522S6F5-F1
#
_cell.length_a   1.000
_cell.length_b   1.000
_cell.length_c   1.000
_cell.angle_alpha   90.00
_cell.angle_beta   90.00
_cell.angle_gamma   90.00
#
_symmetry.space_group_name_H-M   'P 1'
#
loop_
_entity.id
_entity.type
_entity.pdbx_description
1 polymer ?
#
loop_
_entity_poly.entity_id
_entity_poly.type
_entity_poly.pdbx_seq_one_letter_code
_entity_poly.pdbx_strand_id
1 'polypeptide(L)'
;MSKEHFIKCRLSAEDAREIDRICAAVGVSRSEYLRSVALIGPRRDTEKSGDSENIAPRLDEIESALDKSAAAFDALLSRLGEIMRIPSFREYRTRRLIDEPHPRQGEKTGDYLIRIAGDYCGLYGQWPDPKDNARFGSLPEGVYFPKDRPQ
;
A
#
# COMPACT_ATOMS: atom_id res chain seq x y z
N MET A 1 -5.83 7.19 -30.97
CA MET A 1 -7.04 7.24 -31.82
C MET A 1 -7.65 5.85 -31.90
N SER A 2 -8.52 5.46 -30.96
CA SER A 2 -9.31 4.22 -31.10
C SER A 2 -10.33 4.40 -32.22
N LYS A 3 -10.35 3.48 -33.18
CA LYS A 3 -11.34 3.50 -34.27
C LYS A 3 -12.67 2.96 -33.75
N GLU A 4 -13.63 3.84 -33.52
CA GLU A 4 -15.01 3.43 -33.22
C GLU A 4 -15.59 2.70 -34.43
N HIS A 5 -15.95 1.42 -34.25
CA HIS A 5 -16.62 0.60 -35.27
C HIS A 5 -18.08 0.43 -34.92
N PHE A 6 -18.96 0.83 -35.83
CA PHE A 6 -20.40 0.69 -35.67
C PHE A 6 -20.87 -0.65 -36.22
N ILE A 7 -21.52 -1.46 -35.38
CA ILE A 7 -22.17 -2.71 -35.78
C ILE A 7 -23.64 -2.40 -36.04
N LYS A 8 -24.08 -2.59 -37.29
CA LYS A 8 -25.50 -2.44 -37.68
C LYS A 8 -26.14 -3.83 -37.71
N CYS A 9 -27.23 -4.01 -36.96
CA CYS A 9 -28.04 -5.22 -36.97
C CYS A 9 -29.49 -4.87 -37.36
N ARG A 10 -30.14 -5.76 -38.12
CA ARG A 10 -31.58 -5.69 -38.37
C ARG A 10 -32.28 -6.64 -37.42
N LEU A 11 -33.16 -6.09 -36.59
CA LEU A 11 -33.97 -6.84 -35.64
C LEU A 11 -35.42 -6.91 -36.13
N SER A 12 -36.11 -7.99 -35.81
CA SER A 12 -37.56 -8.04 -36.00
C SER A 12 -38.26 -7.08 -35.01
N ALA A 13 -39.51 -6.70 -35.31
CA ALA A 13 -40.28 -5.83 -34.44
C ALA A 13 -40.59 -6.47 -33.07
N GLU A 14 -40.64 -7.80 -33.02
CA GLU A 14 -40.87 -8.56 -31.79
C GLU A 14 -39.60 -8.59 -30.93
N ASP A 15 -38.44 -8.92 -31.54
CA ASP A 15 -37.15 -8.92 -30.84
C ASP A 15 -36.82 -7.54 -30.28
N ALA A 16 -37.09 -6.48 -31.03
CA ALA A 16 -36.84 -5.11 -30.59
C ALA A 16 -37.64 -4.76 -29.32
N ARG A 17 -38.91 -5.19 -29.25
CA ARG A 17 -39.78 -4.97 -28.09
C ARG A 17 -39.31 -5.77 -26.87
N GLU A 18 -38.88 -7.01 -27.08
CA GLU A 18 -38.39 -7.84 -25.98
C GLU A 18 -37.09 -7.26 -25.39
N ILE A 19 -36.17 -6.82 -26.26
CA ILE A 19 -34.95 -6.14 -25.83
C ILE A 19 -35.28 -4.87 -25.04
N ASP A 20 -36.26 -4.06 -25.48
CA ASP A 20 -36.66 -2.85 -24.76
C ASP A 20 -37.24 -3.17 -23.37
N ARG A 21 -38.05 -4.22 -23.26
CA ARG A 21 -38.59 -4.66 -21.98
C ARG A 21 -37.47 -5.05 -21.01
N ILE A 22 -36.49 -5.84 -21.47
CA ILE A 22 -35.34 -6.26 -20.66
C ILE A 22 -34.49 -5.06 -20.26
N CYS A 23 -34.21 -4.14 -21.19
CA CYS A 23 -33.46 -2.92 -20.91
C CYS A 23 -34.15 -2.05 -19.85
N ALA A 24 -35.47 -1.91 -19.92
CA ALA A 24 -36.26 -1.17 -18.95
C ALA A 24 -36.23 -1.83 -17.56
N ALA A 25 -36.29 -3.16 -17.48
CA ALA A 25 -36.24 -3.89 -16.22
C ALA A 25 -34.88 -3.81 -15.53
N VAL A 26 -33.78 -3.81 -16.31
CA VAL A 26 -32.40 -3.79 -15.81
C VAL A 26 -31.87 -2.36 -15.65
N GLY A 27 -32.54 -1.36 -16.23
CA GLY A 27 -32.15 0.04 -16.14
C GLY A 27 -30.92 0.41 -16.99
N VAL A 28 -30.67 -0.33 -18.08
CA VAL A 28 -29.51 -0.14 -18.97
C VAL A 28 -29.93 0.32 -20.35
N SER A 29 -29.03 1.00 -21.06
CA SER A 29 -29.28 1.41 -22.45
C SER A 29 -29.24 0.21 -23.40
N ARG A 30 -30.07 0.22 -24.46
CA ARG A 30 -30.11 -0.86 -25.46
C ARG A 30 -28.73 -1.19 -26.04
N SER A 31 -27.91 -0.19 -26.32
CA SER A 31 -26.56 -0.36 -26.86
C SER A 31 -25.60 -1.00 -25.85
N GLU A 32 -25.78 -0.74 -24.56
CA GLU A 32 -24.99 -1.34 -23.49
C GLU A 32 -25.40 -2.79 -23.26
N TYR A 33 -26.69 -3.08 -23.25
CA TYR A 33 -27.22 -4.44 -23.18
C TYR A 33 -26.76 -5.31 -24.37
N LEU A 34 -26.84 -4.79 -25.60
CA LEU A 34 -26.39 -5.56 -26.77
C LEU A 34 -24.87 -5.78 -26.79
N ARG A 35 -24.09 -4.82 -26.26
CA ARG A 35 -22.63 -5.00 -26.10
C ARG A 35 -22.32 -6.07 -25.06
N SER A 36 -23.01 -6.08 -23.92
CA SER A 36 -22.78 -7.09 -22.89
C SER A 36 -23.16 -8.49 -23.39
N VAL A 37 -24.30 -8.64 -24.08
CA VAL A 37 -24.71 -9.90 -24.70
C VAL A 37 -23.72 -10.35 -25.78
N ALA A 38 -23.20 -9.45 -26.61
CA ALA A 38 -22.23 -9.80 -27.65
C ALA A 38 -20.86 -10.23 -27.08
N LEU A 39 -20.43 -9.64 -25.96
CA LEU A 39 -19.15 -9.96 -25.31
C LEU A 39 -19.23 -11.23 -24.45
N ILE A 40 -20.37 -11.46 -23.80
CA ILE A 40 -20.56 -12.57 -22.86
C ILE A 40 -21.17 -13.81 -23.56
N GLY A 41 -21.78 -13.62 -24.73
CA GLY A 41 -22.54 -14.64 -25.46
C GLY A 41 -24.02 -14.68 -25.05
N PRO A 42 -24.90 -15.33 -25.84
CA PRO A 42 -26.29 -15.50 -25.46
C PRO A 42 -26.35 -16.27 -24.13
N ARG A 43 -26.96 -15.68 -23.09
CA ARG A 43 -27.39 -16.46 -21.93
C ARG A 43 -28.40 -17.47 -22.45
N ARG A 44 -27.95 -18.72 -22.62
CA ARG A 44 -28.87 -19.85 -22.81
C ARG A 44 -29.88 -19.76 -21.69
N ASP A 45 -31.16 -19.87 -22.03
CA ASP A 45 -32.26 -19.87 -21.08
C ASP A 45 -31.84 -20.64 -19.84
N THR A 46 -31.79 -19.92 -18.72
CA THR A 46 -31.56 -20.51 -17.42
C THR A 46 -32.72 -21.45 -17.15
N GLU A 47 -32.54 -22.73 -17.49
CA GLU A 47 -33.07 -23.82 -16.67
C GLU A 47 -32.87 -23.39 -15.22
N LYS A 48 -33.99 -23.28 -14.50
CA LYS A 48 -34.12 -22.80 -13.13
C LYS A 48 -32.85 -23.10 -12.33
N SER A 49 -32.02 -22.08 -12.17
CA SER A 49 -30.74 -22.17 -11.47
C SER A 49 -31.01 -22.32 -9.98
N GLY A 50 -31.10 -23.57 -9.52
CA GLY A 50 -30.99 -23.94 -8.10
C GLY A 50 -29.62 -23.62 -7.50
N ASP A 51 -28.66 -23.16 -8.29
CA ASP A 51 -27.31 -22.79 -7.84
C ASP A 51 -27.18 -21.31 -7.42
N SER A 52 -28.17 -20.45 -7.68
CA SER A 52 -28.08 -19.03 -7.35
C SER A 52 -28.11 -18.74 -5.84
N GLU A 53 -28.70 -19.64 -5.03
CA GLU A 53 -28.70 -19.51 -3.55
C GLU A 53 -27.33 -19.81 -2.92
N ASN A 54 -26.43 -20.50 -3.62
CA ASN A 54 -25.09 -20.83 -3.12
C ASN A 54 -23.98 -19.90 -3.63
N ILE A 55 -24.27 -19.02 -4.59
CA ILE A 55 -23.27 -18.10 -5.16
C ILE A 55 -23.11 -16.86 -4.26
N ALA A 56 -24.21 -16.28 -3.77
CA ALA A 56 -24.18 -15.13 -2.87
C ALA A 56 -23.34 -15.37 -1.59
N PRO A 57 -23.56 -16.45 -0.81
CA PRO A 57 -22.74 -16.71 0.38
C PRO A 57 -21.27 -17.00 0.03
N ARG A 58 -20.99 -17.61 -1.14
CA ARG A 58 -19.61 -17.83 -1.60
C ARG A 58 -18.92 -16.54 -2.00
N LEU A 59 -19.63 -15.58 -2.58
CA LEU A 59 -19.08 -14.25 -2.89
C LEU A 59 -18.76 -13.50 -1.60
N ASP A 60 -19.65 -13.51 -0.61
CA ASP A 60 -19.40 -12.89 0.70
C ASP A 60 -18.20 -13.53 1.43
N GLU A 61 -18.05 -14.86 1.34
CA GLU A 61 -16.90 -15.58 1.89
C GLU A 61 -15.59 -15.19 1.19
N ILE A 62 -15.61 -15.04 -0.14
CA ILE A 62 -14.45 -14.63 -0.94
C ILE A 62 -14.09 -13.18 -0.65
N GLU A 63 -15.06 -12.27 -0.57
CA GLU A 63 -14.84 -10.87 -0.21
C GLU A 63 -14.26 -10.76 1.21
N SER A 64 -14.81 -11.50 2.18
CA SER A 64 -14.26 -11.56 3.53
C SER A 64 -12.82 -12.12 3.56
N ALA A 65 -12.53 -13.13 2.74
CA ALA A 65 -11.19 -13.68 2.64
C ALA A 65 -10.21 -12.69 1.99
N LEU A 66 -10.65 -11.94 0.97
CA LEU A 66 -9.88 -10.89 0.32
C LEU A 66 -9.58 -9.75 1.29
N ASP A 67 -10.56 -9.26 2.04
CA ASP A 67 -10.36 -8.20 3.03
C ASP A 67 -9.38 -8.62 4.13
N LYS A 68 -9.50 -9.85 4.63
CA LYS A 68 -8.55 -10.41 5.60
C LYS A 68 -7.14 -10.53 5.02
N SER A 69 -7.03 -10.92 3.75
CA SER A 69 -5.75 -11.02 3.08
C SER A 69 -5.11 -9.64 2.88
N ALA A 70 -5.89 -8.62 2.48
CA ALA A 70 -5.43 -7.25 2.33
C ALA A 70 -4.94 -6.68 3.66
N ALA A 71 -5.71 -6.84 4.75
CA ALA A 71 -5.30 -6.42 6.08
C ALA A 71 -4.02 -7.12 6.56
N ALA A 72 -3.86 -8.42 6.25
CA ALA A 72 -2.64 -9.16 6.56
C ALA A 72 -1.43 -8.64 5.77
N PHE A 73 -1.61 -8.30 4.49
CA PHE A 73 -0.57 -7.69 3.67
C PHE A 73 -0.18 -6.30 4.20
N ASP A 74 -1.15 -5.46 4.56
CA ASP A 74 -0.88 -4.14 5.13
C ASP A 74 -0.11 -4.24 6.46
N ALA A 75 -0.47 -5.20 7.32
CA ALA A 75 0.26 -5.46 8.55
C ALA A 75 1.70 -5.93 8.29
N LEU A 76 1.91 -6.77 7.28
CA LEU A 76 3.25 -7.20 6.87
C LEU A 76 4.07 -6.04 6.30
N LEU A 77 3.48 -5.20 5.46
CA LEU A 77 4.15 -4.02 4.90
C LEU A 77 4.50 -3.01 5.99
N SER A 78 3.62 -2.79 6.95
CA SER A 78 3.89 -1.94 8.11
C SER A 78 5.07 -2.50 8.92
N ARG A 79 5.08 -3.79 9.21
CA ARG A 79 6.16 -4.44 9.97
C ARG A 79 7.48 -4.49 9.21
N LEU A 80 7.45 -4.70 7.90
CA LEU A 80 8.63 -4.59 7.04
C LEU A 80 9.15 -3.15 7.00
N GLY A 81 8.24 -2.17 6.94
CA GLY A 81 8.57 -0.75 7.06
C GLY A 81 9.28 -0.44 8.37
N GLU A 82 8.82 -1.00 9.49
CA GLU A 82 9.46 -0.84 10.80
C GLU A 82 10.84 -1.51 10.86
N ILE A 83 11.00 -2.70 10.29
CA ILE A 83 12.27 -3.43 10.25
C ILE A 83 13.30 -2.71 9.35
N MET A 84 12.84 -2.18 8.21
CA MET A 84 13.67 -1.47 7.24
C MET A 84 13.87 0.01 7.58
N ARG A 85 13.15 0.54 8.59
CA ARG A 85 13.29 1.93 8.99
C ARG A 85 14.66 2.15 9.61
N ILE A 86 15.37 3.13 9.08
CA ILE A 86 16.56 3.66 9.73
C ILE A 86 16.11 4.41 11.00
N PRO A 87 16.51 3.96 12.21
CA PRO A 87 16.18 4.67 13.44
C PRO A 87 16.81 6.06 13.41
N SER A 88 16.17 7.04 14.03
CA SER A 88 16.78 8.34 14.23
C SER A 88 18.01 8.23 15.14
N PHE A 89 18.93 9.18 15.03
CA PHE A 89 20.13 9.18 15.86
C PHE A 89 19.83 9.23 17.36
N ARG A 90 18.78 9.96 17.74
CA ARG A 90 18.26 10.00 19.10
C ARG A 90 17.81 8.62 19.58
N GLU A 91 17.01 7.91 18.79
CA GLU A 91 16.55 6.55 19.13
C GLU A 91 17.72 5.57 19.23
N TYR A 92 18.66 5.66 18.28
CA TYR A 92 19.88 4.85 18.28
C TYR A 92 20.71 5.07 19.55
N ARG A 93 20.94 6.34 19.93
CA ARG A 93 21.65 6.70 21.16
C ARG A 93 20.96 6.15 22.40
N THR A 94 19.64 6.27 22.49
CA THR A 94 18.86 5.73 23.63
C THR A 94 18.99 4.21 23.72
N ARG A 95 18.96 3.48 22.60
CA ARG A 95 19.19 2.03 22.59
C ARG A 95 20.63 1.68 22.99
N ARG A 96 21.62 2.37 22.42
CA ARG A 96 23.03 2.20 22.77
C ARG A 96 23.34 2.48 24.24
N LEU A 97 22.64 3.43 24.87
CA LEU A 97 22.78 3.72 26.30
C LEU A 97 22.30 2.56 27.19
N ILE A 98 21.40 1.71 26.70
CA ILE A 98 20.96 0.52 27.42
C ILE A 98 22.06 -0.56 27.39
N ASP A 99 22.70 -0.72 26.23
CA ASP A 99 23.72 -1.76 26.01
C ASP A 99 25.12 -1.35 26.54
N GLU A 100 25.51 -0.09 26.37
CA GLU A 100 26.78 0.49 26.83
C GLU A 100 26.52 1.84 27.54
N PRO A 101 26.28 1.83 28.85
CA PRO A 101 25.70 2.99 29.54
C PRO A 101 26.67 4.15 29.78
N HIS A 102 27.98 4.03 29.50
CA HIS A 102 28.94 5.06 29.90
C HIS A 102 29.94 5.46 28.81
N PRO A 103 30.26 6.76 28.69
CA PRO A 103 31.44 7.22 27.97
C PRO A 103 32.70 6.57 28.55
N ARG A 104 33.73 6.39 27.71
CA ARG A 104 35.01 5.85 28.17
C ARG A 104 35.61 6.76 29.26
N GLN A 105 36.42 6.21 30.16
CA GLN A 105 37.04 7.01 31.23
C GLN A 105 37.75 8.24 30.66
N GLY A 106 37.30 9.44 31.07
CA GLY A 106 37.85 10.72 30.62
C GLY A 106 37.34 11.24 29.26
N GLU A 107 36.43 10.51 28.59
CA GLU A 107 35.83 10.95 27.32
C GLU A 107 34.87 12.11 27.57
N LYS A 108 35.09 13.24 26.88
CA LYS A 108 34.17 14.39 26.93
C LYS A 108 32.86 14.01 26.25
N THR A 109 31.75 14.61 26.69
CA THR A 109 30.41 14.36 26.12
C THR A 109 30.37 14.57 24.59
N GLY A 110 31.10 15.56 24.07
CA GLY A 110 31.19 15.78 22.63
C GLY A 110 31.86 14.63 21.88
N ASP A 111 32.99 14.13 22.39
CA ASP A 111 33.76 13.04 21.79
C ASP A 111 32.95 11.72 21.80
N TYR A 112 32.23 11.48 22.90
CA TYR A 112 31.29 10.37 23.03
C TYR A 112 30.21 10.40 21.94
N LEU A 113 29.58 11.56 21.74
CA LEU A 113 28.54 11.70 20.74
C LEU A 113 29.09 11.57 19.31
N ILE A 114 30.31 12.05 19.03
CA ILE A 114 30.98 11.88 17.73
C ILE A 114 31.27 10.40 17.45
N ARG A 115 31.75 9.65 18.45
CA ARG A 115 31.99 8.21 18.32
C ARG A 115 30.71 7.45 18.00
N ILE A 116 29.62 7.73 18.72
CA ILE A 116 28.32 7.09 18.46
C ILE A 116 27.77 7.49 17.09
N ALA A 117 27.98 8.74 16.67
CA ALA A 117 27.62 9.18 15.32
C ALA A 117 28.41 8.43 14.24
N GLY A 118 29.68 8.14 14.49
CA GLY A 118 30.51 7.27 13.64
C GLY A 118 29.94 5.85 13.54
N ASP A 119 29.60 5.24 14.67
CA ASP A 119 28.98 3.90 14.69
C ASP A 119 27.64 3.89 13.96
N TYR A 120 26.81 4.92 14.16
CA TYR A 120 25.53 5.09 13.47
C TYR A 120 25.72 5.22 11.96
N CYS A 121 26.68 6.03 11.50
CA CYS A 121 27.00 6.17 10.09
C CYS A 121 27.54 4.85 9.51
N GLY A 122 28.33 4.09 10.26
CA GLY A 122 28.83 2.78 9.84
C GLY A 122 27.71 1.76 9.61
N LEU A 123 26.65 1.81 10.43
CA LEU A 123 25.50 0.88 10.33
C LEU A 123 24.47 1.30 9.28
N TYR A 124 24.19 2.60 9.16
CA TYR A 124 23.09 3.11 8.35
C TYR A 124 23.52 3.94 7.14
N GLY A 125 24.83 4.13 6.93
CA GLY A 125 25.39 4.85 5.78
C GLY A 125 25.13 6.36 5.75
N GLN A 126 24.60 6.93 6.83
CA GLN A 126 24.25 8.34 6.91
C GLN A 126 24.78 8.98 8.20
N TRP A 127 25.38 10.18 8.07
CA TRP A 127 25.75 10.99 9.22
C TRP A 127 24.51 11.67 9.82
N PRO A 128 24.38 11.69 11.16
CA PRO A 128 23.27 12.36 11.80
C PRO A 128 23.40 13.89 11.70
N ASP A 129 22.30 14.58 11.39
CA ASP A 129 22.31 16.06 11.29
C ASP A 129 22.13 16.71 12.68
N PRO A 130 23.15 17.40 13.23
CA PRO A 130 23.06 18.09 14.52
C PRO A 130 22.04 19.24 14.54
N LYS A 131 21.63 19.77 13.37
CA LYS A 131 20.65 20.86 13.30
C LYS A 131 19.22 20.38 13.51
N ASP A 132 18.95 19.10 13.19
CA ASP A 132 17.64 18.50 13.40
C ASP A 132 17.51 18.04 14.85
N ASN A 133 17.11 18.95 15.73
CA ASN A 133 16.93 18.66 17.16
C ASN A 133 15.89 17.55 17.43
N ALA A 134 14.90 17.37 16.55
CA ALA A 134 13.91 16.31 16.72
C ALA A 134 14.55 14.92 16.55
N ARG A 135 15.40 14.76 15.53
CA ARG A 135 16.07 13.49 15.20
C ARG A 135 17.41 13.27 15.90
N PHE A 136 18.11 14.34 16.26
CA PHE A 136 19.41 14.31 16.92
C PHE A 136 19.30 14.38 18.46
N GLY A 137 18.33 15.15 18.96
CA GLY A 137 18.20 15.50 20.37
C GLY A 137 19.09 16.68 20.79
N SER A 138 19.00 17.06 22.06
CA SER A 138 19.73 18.21 22.60
C SER A 138 21.25 18.01 22.53
N LEU A 139 21.93 19.02 21.99
CA LEU A 139 23.39 19.11 21.93
C LEU A 139 23.94 19.80 23.19
N PRO A 140 25.03 19.29 23.79
CA PRO A 140 25.75 20.00 24.84
C PRO A 140 26.38 21.29 24.29
N GLU A 141 26.45 22.34 25.12
CA GLU A 141 27.06 23.61 24.74
C GLU A 141 28.54 23.42 24.34
N GLY A 142 28.94 24.07 23.24
CA GLY A 142 30.32 24.06 22.75
C GLY A 142 30.75 22.83 21.95
N VAL A 143 29.84 21.88 21.65
CA VAL A 143 30.16 20.69 20.83
C VAL A 143 29.92 20.99 19.34
N TYR A 144 30.99 20.87 18.54
CA TYR A 144 30.91 21.00 17.08
C TYR A 144 30.82 19.62 16.43
N PHE A 145 29.76 19.38 15.65
CA PHE A 145 29.58 18.16 14.87
C PHE A 145 30.09 18.37 13.44
N PRO A 146 30.97 17.47 12.93
CA PRO A 146 31.37 17.53 11.54
C PRO A 146 30.14 17.33 10.64
N LYS A 147 29.83 18.32 9.81
CA LYS A 147 28.69 18.27 8.87
C LYS A 147 28.91 17.27 7.74
N ASP A 148 30.18 16.98 7.45
CA ASP A 148 30.62 16.12 6.36
C ASP A 148 31.76 15.24 6.87
N ARG A 149 31.56 13.92 6.98
CA ARG A 149 32.70 13.00 6.80
C ARG A 149 32.32 11.65 6.21
N PRO A 150 32.02 11.62 4.90
CA PRO A 150 32.54 10.55 4.05
C PRO A 150 34.07 10.74 3.87
N GLN A 151 34.84 9.64 3.95
CA GLN A 151 36.16 9.54 3.31
C GLN A 151 35.95 9.13 1.85
#